data_AF-A0A4R9PN05-F1
#
_entry.id   AF-A0A4R9PN05-F1
#
_cell.length_a   1.000
_cell.length_b   1.000
_cell.length_c   1.000
_cell.angle_alpha   90.00
_cell.angle_beta   90.00
_cell.angle_gamma   90.00
#
_symmetry.space_group_name_H-M   'P 1'
#
loop_
_entity.id
_entity.type
_entity.pdbx_description
1 polymer ?
#
loop_
_entity_poly.entity_id
_entity_poly.type
_entity_poly.pdbx_seq_one_letter_code
_entity_poly.pdbx_strand_id
1 'polypeptide(L)'
;MDAAILNDGTILAIGDASIGILSEGGNADIVNNGAIEALGVATYGIISDAPGGRIDNRGFIGVAGAAAAGIIGAGPDLRISNSGSIEAFGIAAAGIVWQNDGLRVDNTGSIAVSGLASIGIGASGNDVAIVNSGTVGVSGTGATGIGTLSGNAAITNSGSVVVDGASAVGIAALGDNSVITNSGRVFSDQSAAIYFGAPGATLNLLGGTAIQGPIAFSGGGNTVTFGPALNAVMSFVGSGPPQTILTGGRPFVTSGNSVAVVDTSGFASSAPLVEDIVDGIVGAVEARMPTPGGDVLAPHNGPDAWISTFGAIRSQGGSGASAGFSEALGGVVAGAERRSGDGFLGGVLLGGAAGSTEVDDDAQEIVHRGVFAGGYLGYDGGARFAEAAFVAGVLQERSRRRVANNLALGGVETARADFNGVFLSPSVTLGTRMPVMAGTLIPSLRLRYVVLILDDYSETGSDGDLAVSGRDVNVFEARGQLALALAPVSTPSQTWQTTLRAGIDAIAQDSDELSATLLGQDISFAAGGRKAVFRGFAGADVAAEVGAGMTLNAGFEAGYGSDNAFTVRGRARLRKAF
;
A
#
# COMPACT_ATOMS: atom_id res chain seq x y z
N MET A 1 15.99 40.52 20.84
CA MET A 1 14.57 40.67 21.18
C MET A 1 13.83 39.74 20.26
N ASP A 2 12.94 38.91 20.79
CA ASP A 2 12.06 38.07 19.98
C ASP A 2 11.06 39.00 19.25
N ALA A 3 10.86 38.79 17.95
CA ALA A 3 9.96 39.59 17.12
C ALA A 3 8.81 38.72 16.61
N ALA A 4 7.58 39.22 16.62
CA ALA A 4 6.43 38.55 16.01
C ALA A 4 5.93 39.43 14.85
N ILE A 5 5.99 38.91 13.62
CA ILE A 5 5.60 39.62 12.39
C ILE A 5 4.48 38.82 11.73
N LEU A 6 3.31 39.44 11.56
CA LEU A 6 2.15 38.83 10.92
C LEU A 6 1.75 39.65 9.69
N ASN A 7 1.74 39.02 8.51
CA ASN A 7 1.17 39.57 7.29
C ASN A 7 -0.11 38.83 6.88
N ASP A 8 -1.27 39.48 7.06
CA ASP A 8 -2.57 39.02 6.56
C ASP A 8 -3.02 39.78 5.31
N GLY A 9 -2.22 40.75 4.83
CA GLY A 9 -2.55 41.64 3.72
C GLY A 9 -1.58 41.49 2.55
N THR A 10 -1.42 42.56 1.77
CA THR A 10 -0.45 42.61 0.67
C THR A 10 0.70 43.54 1.02
N ILE A 11 1.93 43.04 0.94
CA ILE A 11 3.16 43.82 0.97
C ILE A 11 3.70 43.87 -0.46
N LEU A 12 3.86 45.07 -1.01
CA LEU A 12 4.46 45.31 -2.31
C LEU A 12 5.70 46.19 -2.13
N ALA A 13 6.87 45.64 -2.42
CA ALA A 13 8.16 46.32 -2.37
C ALA A 13 8.72 46.43 -3.80
N ILE A 14 8.96 47.65 -4.28
CA ILE A 14 9.44 47.91 -5.64
C ILE A 14 10.74 48.70 -5.57
N GLY A 15 11.76 48.25 -6.31
CA GLY A 15 13.06 48.87 -6.41
C GLY A 15 14.19 47.86 -6.23
N ASP A 16 15.40 48.26 -6.59
CA ASP A 16 16.58 47.43 -6.35
C ASP A 16 16.82 47.27 -4.84
N ALA A 17 17.22 46.06 -4.43
CA ALA A 17 17.36 45.66 -3.03
C ALA A 17 16.06 45.78 -2.21
N SER A 18 14.88 45.73 -2.84
CA SER A 18 13.61 45.80 -2.13
C SER A 18 13.40 44.55 -1.26
N ILE A 19 12.95 44.77 -0.02
CA ILE A 19 12.69 43.71 0.95
C ILE A 19 11.23 43.79 1.41
N GLY A 20 10.50 42.67 1.40
CA GLY A 20 9.16 42.60 1.95
C GLY A 20 9.16 42.64 3.48
N ILE A 21 9.83 41.67 4.10
CA ILE A 21 10.02 41.57 5.55
C ILE A 21 11.50 41.34 5.87
N LEU A 22 12.04 42.10 6.83
CA LEU A 22 13.39 41.90 7.38
C LEU A 22 13.29 41.71 8.89
N SER A 23 13.90 40.65 9.40
CA SER A 23 14.12 40.44 10.83
C SER A 23 15.58 40.12 11.14
N GLU A 24 16.18 40.95 12.00
CA GLU A 24 17.53 40.76 12.55
C GLU A 24 17.48 40.33 14.04
N GLY A 25 16.28 40.09 14.58
CA GLY A 25 16.07 39.66 15.97
C GLY A 25 16.08 38.14 16.10
N GLY A 26 16.83 37.62 17.08
CA GLY A 26 16.80 36.18 17.39
C GLY A 26 15.39 35.68 17.74
N ASN A 27 15.09 34.43 17.41
CA ASN A 27 13.80 33.78 17.59
C ASN A 27 12.60 34.55 16.99
N ALA A 28 12.80 35.27 15.89
CA ALA A 28 11.70 35.91 15.21
C ALA A 28 10.67 34.89 14.71
N ASP A 29 9.38 35.15 14.92
CA ASP A 29 8.26 34.38 14.41
C ASP A 29 7.56 35.20 13.31
N ILE A 30 7.73 34.78 12.06
CA ILE A 30 7.23 35.48 10.88
C ILE A 30 6.15 34.61 10.23
N VAL A 31 4.92 35.11 10.18
CA VAL A 31 3.78 34.43 9.57
C VAL A 31 3.27 35.25 8.39
N ASN A 32 3.25 34.64 7.20
CA ASN A 32 2.64 35.20 6.00
C ASN A 32 1.39 34.41 5.62
N ASN A 33 0.21 34.96 5.87
CA ASN A 33 -1.07 34.45 5.35
C ASN A 33 -1.53 35.19 4.09
N GLY A 34 -1.00 36.39 3.85
CA GLY A 34 -1.34 37.25 2.71
C GLY A 34 -0.39 37.10 1.52
N ALA A 35 -0.08 38.21 0.85
CA ALA A 35 0.84 38.25 -0.29
C ALA A 35 2.05 39.15 0.01
N ILE A 36 3.23 38.72 -0.38
CA ILE A 36 4.46 39.52 -0.39
C ILE A 36 5.00 39.51 -1.82
N GLU A 37 5.15 40.68 -2.42
CA GLU A 37 5.73 40.85 -3.74
C GLU A 37 6.93 41.81 -3.68
N ALA A 38 8.09 41.36 -4.15
CA ALA A 38 9.31 42.18 -4.22
C ALA A 38 9.86 42.18 -5.66
N LEU A 39 9.95 43.36 -6.29
CA LEU A 39 10.26 43.52 -7.71
C LEU A 39 11.43 44.50 -7.93
N GLY A 40 12.48 44.08 -8.63
CA GLY A 40 13.69 44.88 -8.87
C GLY A 40 14.90 44.01 -9.18
N VAL A 41 16.11 44.45 -8.81
CA VAL A 41 17.32 43.59 -8.74
C VAL A 41 17.61 43.26 -7.28
N ALA A 42 18.05 42.04 -6.99
CA ALA A 42 18.39 41.56 -5.65
C ALA A 42 17.24 41.76 -4.64
N THR A 43 16.06 41.25 -4.98
CA THR A 43 14.85 41.43 -4.16
C THR A 43 14.59 40.27 -3.22
N TYR A 44 14.08 40.56 -2.04
CA TYR A 44 13.87 39.56 -1.00
C TYR A 44 12.46 39.59 -0.46
N GLY A 45 11.79 38.43 -0.41
CA GLY A 45 10.46 38.33 0.20
C GLY A 45 10.57 38.47 1.72
N ILE A 46 11.27 37.52 2.34
CA ILE A 46 11.55 37.51 3.79
C ILE A 46 13.03 37.28 4.02
N ILE A 47 13.65 38.14 4.82
CA ILE A 47 15.00 37.96 5.37
C ILE A 47 14.90 37.69 6.86
N SER A 48 15.56 36.63 7.34
CA SER A 48 15.70 36.32 8.77
C SER A 48 17.13 35.91 9.09
N ASP A 49 17.95 36.83 9.60
CA ASP A 49 19.40 36.58 9.75
C ASP A 49 19.85 36.17 11.16
N ALA A 50 18.96 36.26 12.15
CA ALA A 50 19.30 35.93 13.52
C ALA A 50 19.03 34.46 13.87
N PRO A 51 19.66 33.93 14.94
CA PRO A 51 19.45 32.54 15.38
C PRO A 51 17.99 32.20 15.69
N GLY A 52 17.57 30.98 15.36
CA GLY A 52 16.32 30.38 15.86
C GLY A 52 15.04 30.96 15.25
N GLY A 53 15.13 31.71 14.15
CA GLY A 53 13.95 32.25 13.48
C GLY A 53 12.98 31.14 13.02
N ARG A 54 11.70 31.49 12.97
CA ARG A 54 10.61 30.67 12.44
C ARG A 54 9.88 31.48 11.37
N ILE A 55 9.70 30.87 10.20
CA ILE A 55 8.95 31.44 9.09
C ILE A 55 7.85 30.45 8.71
N ASP A 56 6.60 30.91 8.70
CA ASP A 56 5.42 30.15 8.28
C ASP A 56 4.76 30.88 7.10
N ASN A 57 5.01 30.41 5.89
CA ASN A 57 4.37 30.90 4.68
C ASN A 57 3.15 30.05 4.34
N ARG A 58 1.96 30.61 4.53
CA ARG A 58 0.66 30.04 4.13
C ARG A 58 0.04 30.75 2.94
N GLY A 59 0.51 31.97 2.66
CA GLY A 59 0.08 32.80 1.56
C GLY A 59 1.01 32.73 0.34
N PHE A 60 1.20 33.86 -0.31
CA PHE A 60 2.04 33.98 -1.51
C PHE A 60 3.29 34.81 -1.23
N ILE A 61 4.44 34.38 -1.75
CA ILE A 61 5.68 35.17 -1.83
C ILE A 61 6.14 35.16 -3.28
N GLY A 62 6.09 36.30 -3.96
CA GLY A 62 6.59 36.49 -5.31
C GLY A 62 7.81 37.41 -5.32
N VAL A 63 8.93 36.96 -5.88
CA VAL A 63 10.13 37.79 -6.05
C VAL A 63 10.62 37.74 -7.50
N ALA A 64 11.10 38.88 -8.01
CA ALA A 64 11.64 38.94 -9.36
C ALA A 64 12.86 39.85 -9.42
N GLY A 65 13.92 39.35 -10.06
CA GLY A 65 15.19 40.05 -10.19
C GLY A 65 16.39 39.10 -10.23
N ALA A 66 17.53 39.60 -10.71
CA ALA A 66 18.78 38.88 -10.53
C ALA A 66 19.11 38.77 -9.03
N ALA A 67 19.52 37.59 -8.57
CA ALA A 67 19.77 37.26 -7.16
C ALA A 67 18.55 37.47 -6.23
N ALA A 68 17.33 37.35 -6.75
CA ALA A 68 16.12 37.42 -5.95
C ALA A 68 15.93 36.15 -5.09
N ALA A 69 15.48 36.29 -3.85
CA ALA A 69 15.16 35.14 -3.00
C ALA A 69 13.82 35.30 -2.27
N GLY A 70 12.96 34.28 -2.35
CA GLY A 70 11.68 34.29 -1.65
C GLY A 70 11.89 34.38 -0.14
N ILE A 71 12.67 33.45 0.41
CA ILE A 71 13.09 33.45 1.80
C ILE A 71 14.62 33.27 1.86
N ILE A 72 15.29 34.10 2.64
CA ILE A 72 16.75 34.02 2.84
C ILE A 72 17.15 34.28 4.29
N GLY A 73 18.29 33.71 4.68
CA GLY A 73 19.09 34.29 5.75
C GLY A 73 20.32 33.47 6.12
N ALA A 74 20.95 33.87 7.22
CA ALA A 74 22.28 33.39 7.60
C ALA A 74 22.46 33.03 9.09
N GLY A 75 21.41 33.06 9.92
CA GLY A 75 21.50 32.65 11.33
C GLY A 75 21.61 31.12 11.48
N PRO A 76 21.94 30.55 12.65
CA PRO A 76 21.76 29.12 12.88
C PRO A 76 20.30 28.77 13.23
N ASP A 77 19.92 27.50 13.06
CA ASP A 77 18.66 26.90 13.56
C ASP A 77 17.34 27.49 13.02
N LEU A 78 17.32 28.01 11.79
CA LEU A 78 16.06 28.49 11.20
C LEU A 78 15.10 27.35 10.89
N ARG A 79 13.81 27.61 11.15
CA ARG A 79 12.70 26.73 10.74
C ARG A 79 11.80 27.44 9.73
N ILE A 80 11.64 26.86 8.56
CA ILE A 80 10.72 27.33 7.52
C ILE A 80 9.63 26.29 7.32
N SER A 81 8.37 26.71 7.36
CA SER A 81 7.24 25.95 6.89
C SER A 81 6.60 26.69 5.71
N ASN A 82 6.50 26.03 4.56
CA ASN A 82 5.82 26.54 3.39
C ASN A 82 4.63 25.65 3.06
N SER A 83 3.42 26.13 3.34
CA SER A 83 2.14 25.54 2.92
C SER A 83 1.45 26.36 1.83
N GLY A 84 1.92 27.59 1.60
CA GLY A 84 1.51 28.47 0.52
C GLY A 84 2.32 28.29 -0.76
N SER A 85 2.51 29.39 -1.51
CA SER A 85 3.29 29.41 -2.75
C SER A 85 4.46 30.38 -2.64
N ILE A 86 5.63 29.96 -3.14
CA ILE A 86 6.80 30.81 -3.34
C ILE A 86 7.16 30.78 -4.84
N GLU A 87 7.19 31.95 -5.46
CA GLU A 87 7.61 32.12 -6.84
C GLU A 87 8.81 33.06 -6.93
N ALA A 88 9.87 32.62 -7.62
CA ALA A 88 11.08 33.42 -7.79
C ALA A 88 11.58 33.39 -9.24
N PHE A 89 11.80 34.58 -9.82
CA PHE A 89 12.15 34.73 -11.24
C PHE A 89 13.43 35.56 -11.40
N GLY A 90 14.42 35.04 -12.16
CA GLY A 90 15.62 35.78 -12.52
C GLY A 90 16.91 34.95 -12.45
N ILE A 91 18.01 35.56 -12.90
CA ILE A 91 19.34 34.94 -12.83
C ILE A 91 19.72 34.75 -11.36
N ALA A 92 20.17 33.55 -10.99
CA ALA A 92 20.48 33.16 -9.61
C ALA A 92 19.32 33.41 -8.64
N ALA A 93 18.07 33.36 -9.14
CA ALA A 93 16.89 33.46 -8.29
C ALA A 93 16.73 32.19 -7.44
N ALA A 94 16.14 32.33 -6.26
CA ALA A 94 15.89 31.21 -5.39
C ALA A 94 14.57 31.28 -4.63
N GLY A 95 13.99 30.12 -4.34
CA GLY A 95 12.81 30.02 -3.49
C GLY A 95 13.21 30.25 -2.04
N ILE A 96 14.04 29.35 -1.52
CA ILE A 96 14.59 29.38 -0.16
C ILE A 96 16.11 29.23 -0.24
N VAL A 97 16.87 30.11 0.42
CA VAL A 97 18.34 29.99 0.54
C VAL A 97 18.79 30.19 1.98
N TRP A 98 19.67 29.32 2.48
CA TRP A 98 20.22 29.44 3.82
C TRP A 98 21.72 29.17 3.88
N GLN A 99 22.42 29.93 4.73
CA GLN A 99 23.88 29.86 4.84
C GLN A 99 24.37 29.66 6.28
N ASN A 100 23.87 28.63 6.98
CA ASN A 100 24.33 28.24 8.31
C ASN A 100 23.84 26.83 8.71
N ASP A 101 24.28 26.39 9.88
CA ASP A 101 23.93 25.10 10.47
C ASP A 101 22.48 25.04 10.97
N GLY A 102 21.89 23.85 10.97
CA GLY A 102 20.62 23.55 11.63
C GLY A 102 19.35 23.99 10.90
N LEU A 103 19.43 24.34 9.61
CA LEU A 103 18.25 24.66 8.79
C LEU A 103 17.24 23.50 8.82
N ARG A 104 15.97 23.83 9.06
CA ARG A 104 14.83 22.91 8.87
C ARG A 104 13.82 23.53 7.92
N VAL A 105 13.54 22.85 6.82
CA VAL A 105 12.50 23.24 5.85
C VAL A 105 11.44 22.16 5.78
N ASP A 106 10.17 22.56 5.89
CA ASP A 106 9.01 21.73 5.61
C ASP A 106 8.18 22.38 4.48
N ASN A 107 8.24 21.81 3.28
CA ASN A 107 7.48 22.25 2.13
C ASN A 107 6.31 21.30 1.85
N THR A 108 5.10 21.74 2.18
CA THR A 108 3.83 21.09 1.83
C THR A 108 3.12 21.81 0.68
N GLY A 109 3.51 23.07 0.42
CA GLY A 109 2.97 23.92 -0.64
C GLY A 109 3.74 23.82 -1.96
N SER A 110 3.89 24.96 -2.65
CA SER A 110 4.60 25.04 -3.92
C SER A 110 5.79 26.00 -3.85
N ILE A 111 6.88 25.63 -4.51
CA ILE A 111 8.03 26.47 -4.80
C ILE A 111 8.30 26.37 -6.30
N ALA A 112 8.15 27.48 -7.01
CA ALA A 112 8.44 27.57 -8.44
C ALA A 112 9.53 28.61 -8.68
N VAL A 113 10.65 28.20 -9.26
CA VAL A 113 11.79 29.09 -9.51
C VAL A 113 12.22 28.99 -10.96
N SER A 114 12.52 30.13 -11.60
CA SER A 114 13.02 30.12 -12.97
C SER A 114 14.11 31.14 -13.24
N GLY A 115 15.11 30.73 -14.02
CA GLY A 115 16.22 31.54 -14.48
C GLY A 115 17.57 30.80 -14.49
N LEU A 116 18.59 31.42 -15.08
CA LEU A 116 19.94 30.85 -15.11
C LEU A 116 20.46 30.63 -13.68
N ALA A 117 21.00 29.45 -13.38
CA ALA A 117 21.56 29.08 -12.07
C ALA A 117 20.58 29.25 -10.90
N SER A 118 19.28 29.02 -11.14
CA SER A 118 18.25 29.15 -10.11
C SER A 118 18.22 27.98 -9.13
N ILE A 119 17.78 28.23 -7.90
CA ILE A 119 17.72 27.20 -6.85
C ILE A 119 16.33 27.17 -6.19
N GLY A 120 15.67 26.00 -6.14
CA GLY A 120 14.40 25.86 -5.44
C GLY A 120 14.59 26.04 -3.93
N ILE A 121 15.31 25.10 -3.32
CA ILE A 121 15.73 25.14 -1.92
C ILE A 121 17.25 24.93 -1.86
N GLY A 122 17.99 25.93 -1.39
CA GLY A 122 19.44 25.91 -1.26
C GLY A 122 19.86 26.03 0.20
N ALA A 123 20.82 25.21 0.64
CA ALA A 123 21.38 25.31 1.98
C ALA A 123 22.89 25.08 2.00
N SER A 124 23.57 25.63 2.98
CA SER A 124 24.96 25.30 3.32
C SER A 124 25.11 25.28 4.85
N GLY A 125 25.93 24.38 5.37
CA GLY A 125 26.11 24.17 6.82
C GLY A 125 25.79 22.74 7.23
N ASN A 126 26.03 22.40 8.48
CA ASN A 126 25.76 21.08 9.04
C ASN A 126 24.32 20.94 9.50
N ASP A 127 23.87 19.68 9.64
CA ASP A 127 22.56 19.34 10.20
C ASP A 127 21.36 19.98 9.48
N VAL A 128 21.48 20.14 8.15
CA VAL A 128 20.38 20.61 7.30
C VAL A 128 19.33 19.49 7.17
N ALA A 129 18.07 19.82 7.44
CA ALA A 129 16.94 18.92 7.22
C ALA A 129 15.90 19.56 6.30
N ILE A 130 15.59 18.90 5.18
CA ILE A 130 14.61 19.38 4.20
C ILE A 130 13.57 18.28 3.99
N VAL A 131 12.30 18.59 4.25
CA VAL A 131 11.17 17.71 3.99
C VAL A 131 10.31 18.34 2.91
N ASN A 132 10.16 17.64 1.78
CA ASN A 132 9.31 18.06 0.68
C ASN A 132 8.19 17.05 0.47
N SER A 133 6.97 17.43 0.83
CA SER A 133 5.73 16.71 0.52
C SER A 133 4.87 17.43 -0.53
N GLY A 134 5.17 18.70 -0.79
CA GLY A 134 4.56 19.51 -1.85
C GLY A 134 5.33 19.44 -3.17
N THR A 135 5.41 20.58 -3.86
CA THR A 135 6.07 20.71 -5.17
C THR A 135 7.26 21.66 -5.11
N VAL A 136 8.35 21.26 -5.77
CA VAL A 136 9.51 22.10 -6.08
C VAL A 136 9.77 21.99 -7.58
N GLY A 137 9.43 23.04 -8.32
CA GLY A 137 9.66 23.15 -9.76
C GLY A 137 10.75 24.19 -10.02
N VAL A 138 11.83 23.80 -10.71
CA VAL A 138 12.92 24.74 -11.02
C VAL A 138 13.29 24.64 -12.50
N SER A 139 13.42 25.78 -13.19
CA SER A 139 13.76 25.80 -14.61
C SER A 139 14.88 26.78 -14.95
N GLY A 140 15.84 26.32 -15.74
CA GLY A 140 16.95 27.13 -16.23
C GLY A 140 18.27 26.36 -16.29
N THR A 141 19.21 26.85 -17.10
CA THR A 141 20.55 26.25 -17.19
C THR A 141 21.25 26.29 -15.83
N GLY A 142 21.82 25.16 -15.39
CA GLY A 142 22.48 25.04 -14.09
C GLY A 142 21.53 25.15 -12.89
N ALA A 143 20.23 24.95 -13.09
CA ALA A 143 19.26 24.99 -12.01
C ALA A 143 19.45 23.83 -11.01
N THR A 144 19.09 24.05 -9.75
CA THR A 144 19.02 22.98 -8.73
C THR A 144 17.66 22.98 -8.07
N GLY A 145 17.02 21.82 -7.99
CA GLY A 145 15.73 21.68 -7.30
C GLY A 145 15.90 21.87 -5.80
N ILE A 146 16.57 20.90 -5.17
CA ILE A 146 16.98 20.94 -3.77
C ILE A 146 18.49 20.72 -3.69
N GLY A 147 19.23 21.64 -3.09
CA GLY A 147 20.69 21.61 -3.05
C GLY A 147 21.25 21.89 -1.66
N THR A 148 22.16 21.03 -1.18
CA THR A 148 23.02 21.33 -0.02
C THR A 148 24.48 21.40 -0.44
N LEU A 149 25.14 22.53 -0.17
CA LEU A 149 26.48 22.85 -0.71
C LEU A 149 27.65 22.36 0.16
N SER A 150 27.42 22.24 1.45
CA SER A 150 28.41 21.79 2.45
C SER A 150 27.68 21.19 3.65
N GLY A 151 28.41 20.43 4.47
CA GLY A 151 27.88 19.79 5.67
C GLY A 151 26.89 18.64 5.38
N ASN A 152 26.62 17.84 6.41
CA ASN A 152 25.67 16.74 6.30
C ASN A 152 24.24 17.27 6.12
N ALA A 153 23.46 16.60 5.27
CA ALA A 153 22.06 16.91 5.05
C ALA A 153 21.17 15.68 5.14
N ALA A 154 19.94 15.86 5.63
CA ALA A 154 18.86 14.88 5.57
C ALA A 154 17.72 15.45 4.71
N ILE A 155 17.56 14.93 3.50
CA ILE A 155 16.54 15.36 2.53
C ILE A 155 15.52 14.25 2.40
N THR A 156 14.24 14.54 2.68
CA THR A 156 13.13 13.61 2.50
C THR A 156 12.17 14.16 1.47
N ASN A 157 11.95 13.42 0.37
CA ASN A 157 11.03 13.78 -0.69
C ASN A 157 9.92 12.74 -0.83
N SER A 158 8.70 13.10 -0.41
CA SER A 158 7.47 12.36 -0.70
C SER A 158 6.58 13.06 -1.72
N GLY A 159 6.86 14.33 -2.01
CA GLY A 159 6.19 15.13 -3.02
C GLY A 159 6.85 15.03 -4.40
N SER A 160 7.02 16.17 -5.05
CA SER A 160 7.59 16.25 -6.40
C SER A 160 8.73 17.28 -6.46
N VAL A 161 9.87 16.86 -6.98
CA VAL A 161 10.97 17.73 -7.40
C VAL A 161 11.15 17.56 -8.91
N VAL A 162 10.91 18.61 -9.67
CA VAL A 162 11.07 18.59 -11.14
C VAL A 162 11.98 19.73 -11.52
N VAL A 163 13.06 19.39 -12.23
CA VAL A 163 13.99 20.38 -12.76
C VAL A 163 14.10 20.26 -14.27
N ASP A 164 14.16 21.41 -14.94
CA ASP A 164 14.41 21.49 -16.37
C ASP A 164 15.53 22.50 -16.67
N GLY A 165 16.28 22.22 -17.73
CA GLY A 165 17.41 23.03 -18.19
C GLY A 165 18.72 22.25 -18.26
N ALA A 166 19.59 22.69 -19.16
CA ALA A 166 20.91 22.08 -19.34
C ALA A 166 21.70 22.11 -18.01
N SER A 167 22.32 20.97 -17.65
CA SER A 167 23.06 20.82 -16.38
C SER A 167 22.21 21.03 -15.11
N ALA A 168 20.87 20.95 -15.19
CA ALA A 168 20.00 21.10 -14.04
C ALA A 168 19.92 19.82 -13.21
N VAL A 169 20.12 19.91 -11.89
CA VAL A 169 20.14 18.75 -10.98
C VAL A 169 18.89 18.75 -10.11
N GLY A 170 18.22 17.60 -9.99
CA GLY A 170 17.00 17.47 -9.20
C GLY A 170 17.27 17.70 -7.72
N ILE A 171 17.99 16.77 -7.11
CA ILE A 171 18.46 16.87 -5.72
C ILE A 171 19.99 16.71 -5.70
N ALA A 172 20.70 17.67 -5.12
CA ALA A 172 22.14 17.64 -4.93
C ALA A 172 22.47 17.71 -3.42
N ALA A 173 23.25 16.74 -2.93
CA ALA A 173 23.77 16.77 -1.57
C ALA A 173 25.30 16.67 -1.61
N LEU A 174 25.99 17.79 -1.36
CA LEU A 174 27.43 17.92 -1.61
C LEU A 174 28.31 17.70 -0.38
N GLY A 175 27.75 17.61 0.82
CA GLY A 175 28.52 17.33 2.03
C GLY A 175 28.50 15.86 2.46
N ASP A 176 29.50 15.48 3.26
CA ASP A 176 29.73 14.12 3.73
C ASP A 176 28.52 13.55 4.49
N ASN A 177 28.32 12.23 4.40
CA ASN A 177 27.28 11.50 5.15
C ASN A 177 25.85 12.02 4.93
N SER A 178 25.60 12.65 3.79
CA SER A 178 24.26 13.12 3.44
C SER A 178 23.31 11.96 3.16
N VAL A 179 22.06 12.13 3.56
CA VAL A 179 20.99 11.15 3.40
C VAL A 179 19.89 11.74 2.55
N ILE A 180 19.51 11.05 1.47
CA ILE A 180 18.33 11.37 0.67
C ILE A 180 17.35 10.20 0.80
N THR A 181 16.13 10.48 1.23
CA THR A 181 15.04 9.51 1.28
C THR A 181 13.96 9.92 0.29
N ASN A 182 13.61 9.03 -0.63
CA ASN A 182 12.62 9.29 -1.65
C ASN A 182 11.46 8.28 -1.60
N SER A 183 10.24 8.78 -1.60
CA SER A 183 9.00 8.03 -1.88
C SER A 183 8.13 8.75 -2.91
N GLY A 184 8.60 9.88 -3.45
CA GLY A 184 7.91 10.70 -4.45
C GLY A 184 8.66 10.77 -5.79
N ARG A 185 8.48 11.90 -6.48
CA ARG A 185 9.06 12.17 -7.80
C ARG A 185 10.33 13.01 -7.73
N VAL A 186 11.38 12.62 -8.46
CA VAL A 186 12.58 13.43 -8.70
C VAL A 186 12.99 13.32 -10.17
N PHE A 187 12.67 14.34 -10.96
CA PHE A 187 12.91 14.32 -12.41
C PHE A 187 13.92 15.38 -12.83
N SER A 188 14.93 14.95 -13.60
CA SER A 188 15.83 15.80 -14.37
C SER A 188 16.07 15.18 -15.75
N ASP A 189 15.76 15.93 -16.80
CA ASP A 189 15.83 15.43 -18.19
C ASP A 189 17.22 15.57 -18.80
N GLN A 190 18.03 16.50 -18.28
CA GLN A 190 19.27 16.94 -18.91
C GLN A 190 20.50 16.80 -18.01
N SER A 191 20.33 16.36 -16.76
CA SER A 191 21.44 16.03 -15.85
C SER A 191 20.99 15.03 -14.78
N ALA A 192 21.77 14.89 -13.71
CA ALA A 192 21.45 13.98 -12.62
C ALA A 192 20.12 14.35 -11.95
N ALA A 193 19.25 13.35 -11.77
CA ALA A 193 18.07 13.48 -10.92
C ALA A 193 18.51 13.59 -9.46
N ILE A 194 19.50 12.78 -9.07
CA ILE A 194 20.08 12.78 -7.73
C ILE A 194 21.60 12.77 -7.86
N TYR A 195 22.26 13.69 -7.17
CA TYR A 195 23.72 13.82 -7.14
C TYR A 195 24.23 13.90 -5.71
N PHE A 196 25.09 12.97 -5.33
CA PHE A 196 25.88 13.04 -4.11
C PHE A 196 27.31 13.44 -4.44
N GLY A 197 27.74 14.57 -3.87
CA GLY A 197 29.03 15.19 -4.12
C GLY A 197 30.18 14.70 -3.22
N ALA A 198 29.87 13.93 -2.18
CA ALA A 198 30.81 13.56 -1.13
C ALA A 198 30.64 12.10 -0.64
N PRO A 199 31.64 11.53 0.08
CA PRO A 199 31.60 10.16 0.62
C PRO A 199 30.53 9.92 1.69
N GLY A 200 30.25 8.64 1.96
CA GLY A 200 29.36 8.20 3.03
C GLY A 200 27.87 8.46 2.77
N ALA A 201 27.50 8.76 1.51
CA ALA A 201 26.14 9.09 1.16
C ALA A 201 25.18 7.90 1.35
N THR A 202 23.95 8.18 1.79
CA THR A 202 22.89 7.18 1.89
C THR A 202 21.68 7.59 1.05
N LEU A 203 21.27 6.73 0.12
CA LEU A 203 20.05 6.88 -0.65
C LEU A 203 19.02 5.84 -0.20
N ASN A 204 17.92 6.28 0.39
CA ASN A 204 16.80 5.41 0.76
C ASN A 204 15.68 5.56 -0.27
N LEU A 205 15.36 4.48 -0.97
CA LEU A 205 14.28 4.42 -1.95
C LEU A 205 13.15 3.61 -1.33
N LEU A 206 11.98 4.22 -1.17
CA LEU A 206 10.79 3.60 -0.59
C LEU A 206 9.73 3.33 -1.67
N GLY A 207 8.64 2.65 -1.30
CA GLY A 207 7.43 2.56 -2.12
C GLY A 207 7.00 3.94 -2.65
N GLY A 208 6.44 3.97 -3.85
CA GLY A 208 6.06 5.21 -4.53
C GLY A 208 7.20 5.92 -5.28
N THR A 209 8.47 5.58 -5.03
CA THR A 209 9.63 6.17 -5.73
C THR A 209 9.42 6.20 -7.25
N ALA A 210 9.64 7.38 -7.84
CA ALA A 210 9.75 7.60 -9.27
C ALA A 210 10.89 8.60 -9.52
N ILE A 211 11.99 8.15 -10.11
CA ILE A 211 13.16 8.99 -10.40
C ILE A 211 13.35 8.96 -11.91
N GLN A 212 13.57 10.09 -12.55
CA GLN A 212 13.90 10.16 -13.99
C GLN A 212 15.20 10.93 -14.14
N GLY A 213 16.22 10.25 -14.64
CA GLY A 213 17.57 10.77 -14.83
C GLY A 213 18.63 10.01 -14.03
N PRO A 214 19.93 10.29 -14.28
CA PRO A 214 21.03 9.62 -13.61
C PRO A 214 21.01 9.81 -12.09
N ILE A 215 21.38 8.75 -11.38
CA ILE A 215 21.69 8.77 -9.94
C ILE A 215 23.21 8.66 -9.81
N ALA A 216 23.84 9.69 -9.25
CA ALA A 216 25.28 9.85 -9.30
C ALA A 216 25.90 9.92 -7.90
N PHE A 217 26.95 9.13 -7.70
CA PHE A 217 27.82 9.21 -6.53
C PHE A 217 29.24 9.60 -6.98
N SER A 218 29.85 10.61 -6.35
CA SER A 218 31.24 11.01 -6.62
C SER A 218 32.24 10.48 -5.58
N GLY A 219 31.80 10.19 -4.35
CA GLY A 219 32.62 9.71 -3.23
C GLY A 219 32.55 8.19 -3.00
N GLY A 220 33.29 7.70 -1.99
CA GLY A 220 33.28 6.28 -1.60
C GLY A 220 32.39 5.98 -0.39
N GLY A 221 32.12 4.69 -0.15
CA GLY A 221 31.40 4.22 1.05
C GLY A 221 29.90 4.53 1.06
N ASN A 222 29.27 4.59 -0.12
CA ASN A 222 27.87 4.94 -0.26
C ASN A 222 26.96 3.72 -0.03
N THR A 223 25.77 3.99 0.48
CA THR A 223 24.73 3.00 0.73
C THR A 223 23.48 3.34 -0.08
N VAL A 224 22.87 2.32 -0.69
CA VAL A 224 21.49 2.41 -1.17
C VAL A 224 20.63 1.43 -0.40
N THR A 225 19.49 1.90 0.06
CA THR A 225 18.46 1.07 0.70
C THR A 225 17.23 1.06 -0.19
N PHE A 226 16.71 -0.12 -0.46
CA PHE A 226 15.39 -0.30 -1.06
C PHE A 226 14.45 -0.69 0.08
N GLY A 227 13.33 0.02 0.25
CA GLY A 227 12.29 -0.22 1.27
C GLY A 227 11.10 -0.99 0.68
N PRO A 228 10.22 -1.62 1.50
CA PRO A 228 9.10 -2.44 1.03
C PRO A 228 8.21 -1.72 0.00
N ALA A 229 7.42 -2.47 -0.75
CA ALA A 229 6.56 -1.95 -1.83
C ALA A 229 7.34 -1.29 -2.98
N LEU A 230 8.62 -1.66 -3.15
CA LEU A 230 9.46 -1.15 -4.22
C LEU A 230 10.01 -2.29 -5.07
N ASN A 231 9.46 -2.42 -6.27
CA ASN A 231 10.12 -3.09 -7.38
C ASN A 231 10.93 -2.05 -8.14
N ALA A 232 12.21 -2.32 -8.42
CA ALA A 232 13.08 -1.32 -9.01
C ALA A 232 14.14 -1.93 -9.93
N VAL A 233 14.57 -1.15 -10.92
CA VAL A 233 15.80 -1.31 -11.71
C VAL A 233 16.49 0.05 -11.69
N MET A 234 17.45 0.23 -10.77
CA MET A 234 18.13 1.51 -10.57
C MET A 234 19.54 1.46 -11.13
N SER A 235 19.84 2.36 -12.05
CA SER A 235 21.13 2.51 -12.72
C SER A 235 21.90 3.69 -12.13
N PHE A 236 23.16 3.42 -11.74
CA PHE A 236 24.02 4.39 -11.06
C PHE A 236 25.17 4.85 -11.98
N VAL A 237 25.61 6.10 -11.81
CA VAL A 237 26.75 6.69 -12.53
C VAL A 237 27.75 7.32 -11.55
N GLY A 238 28.91 7.74 -12.06
CA GLY A 238 29.99 8.30 -11.26
C GLY A 238 30.97 7.22 -10.81
N SER A 239 31.15 7.03 -9.50
CA SER A 239 32.07 6.05 -8.92
C SER A 239 31.66 4.57 -9.10
N GLY A 240 30.58 4.29 -9.84
CA GLY A 240 29.99 2.96 -9.99
C GLY A 240 28.79 2.74 -9.04
N PRO A 241 28.30 1.49 -8.92
CA PRO A 241 27.22 1.17 -7.99
C PRO A 241 27.64 1.44 -6.54
N PRO A 242 26.68 1.73 -5.63
CA PRO A 242 26.96 1.92 -4.22
C PRO A 242 27.60 0.68 -3.60
N GLN A 243 28.53 0.88 -2.67
CA GLN A 243 29.31 -0.19 -2.04
C GLN A 243 28.45 -1.07 -1.12
N THR A 244 27.38 -0.51 -0.56
CA THR A 244 26.43 -1.22 0.30
C THR A 244 25.04 -1.15 -0.30
N ILE A 245 24.42 -2.31 -0.52
CA ILE A 245 23.04 -2.45 -1.00
C ILE A 245 22.23 -3.13 0.11
N LEU A 246 21.18 -2.48 0.58
CA LEU A 246 20.29 -3.00 1.62
C LEU A 246 18.89 -3.18 1.06
N THR A 247 18.39 -4.42 1.03
CA THR A 247 17.03 -4.75 0.53
C THR A 247 16.11 -5.26 1.63
N GLY A 248 16.58 -5.35 2.87
CA GLY A 248 15.78 -5.88 3.98
C GLY A 248 15.35 -7.34 3.78
N GLY A 249 16.11 -8.14 3.02
CA GLY A 249 15.83 -9.55 2.75
C GLY A 249 15.08 -9.84 1.45
N ARG A 250 14.71 -8.80 0.69
CA ARG A 250 14.12 -8.97 -0.65
C ARG A 250 15.16 -9.44 -1.67
N PRO A 251 14.76 -10.30 -2.63
CA PRO A 251 15.63 -10.75 -3.70
C PRO A 251 16.06 -9.57 -4.58
N PHE A 252 17.33 -9.60 -4.98
CA PHE A 252 17.89 -8.60 -5.87
C PHE A 252 19.03 -9.19 -6.68
N VAL A 253 19.33 -8.53 -7.80
CA VAL A 253 20.48 -8.83 -8.65
C VAL A 253 21.20 -7.55 -8.99
N THR A 254 22.48 -7.67 -9.32
CA THR A 254 23.28 -6.56 -9.86
C THR A 254 23.72 -6.91 -11.27
N SER A 255 23.64 -5.95 -12.18
CA SER A 255 24.07 -6.10 -13.57
C SER A 255 24.77 -4.81 -14.01
N GLY A 256 26.09 -4.87 -14.17
CA GLY A 256 26.91 -3.68 -14.41
C GLY A 256 26.76 -2.65 -13.27
N ASN A 257 26.27 -1.46 -13.61
CA ASN A 257 26.00 -0.39 -12.64
C ASN A 257 24.54 -0.34 -12.19
N SER A 258 23.75 -1.38 -12.48
CA SER A 258 22.33 -1.42 -12.16
C SER A 258 22.06 -2.41 -11.03
N VAL A 259 21.13 -2.05 -10.15
CA VAL A 259 20.61 -2.90 -9.08
C VAL A 259 19.12 -3.09 -9.33
N ALA A 260 18.67 -4.33 -9.44
CA ALA A 260 17.26 -4.66 -9.56
C ALA A 260 16.76 -5.38 -8.32
N VAL A 261 15.63 -4.94 -7.77
CA VAL A 261 15.02 -5.47 -6.53
C VAL A 261 13.56 -5.82 -6.80
N VAL A 262 13.09 -6.92 -6.23
CA VAL A 262 11.70 -7.38 -6.35
C VAL A 262 11.02 -7.31 -4.99
N ASP A 263 9.83 -6.73 -4.98
CA ASP A 263 8.94 -6.79 -3.83
C ASP A 263 8.19 -8.13 -3.82
N THR A 264 8.09 -8.76 -2.64
CA THR A 264 7.50 -10.09 -2.53
C THR A 264 6.03 -10.09 -2.11
N SER A 265 5.45 -8.93 -1.78
CA SER A 265 4.10 -8.88 -1.18
C SER A 265 3.00 -9.40 -2.09
N GLY A 266 3.11 -9.17 -3.41
CA GLY A 266 2.17 -9.75 -4.36
C GLY A 266 2.16 -11.29 -4.31
N PHE A 267 3.33 -11.92 -4.10
CA PHE A 267 3.42 -13.36 -3.93
C PHE A 267 2.88 -13.82 -2.57
N ALA A 268 3.17 -13.07 -1.50
CA ALA A 268 2.67 -13.36 -0.14
C ALA A 268 1.14 -13.35 -0.04
N SER A 269 0.44 -12.61 -0.92
CA SER A 269 -1.02 -12.50 -0.94
C SER A 269 -1.75 -13.76 -1.43
N SER A 270 -1.06 -14.69 -2.10
CA SER A 270 -1.71 -15.85 -2.75
C SER A 270 -2.41 -16.79 -1.76
N ALA A 271 -1.84 -17.00 -0.57
CA ALA A 271 -2.45 -17.84 0.47
C ALA A 271 -3.72 -17.21 1.07
N PRO A 272 -3.69 -15.95 1.55
CA PRO A 272 -4.88 -15.23 2.02
C PRO A 272 -6.01 -15.14 0.98
N LEU A 273 -5.67 -14.95 -0.30
CA LEU A 273 -6.63 -14.91 -1.41
C LEU A 273 -7.41 -16.22 -1.54
N VAL A 274 -6.70 -17.36 -1.63
CA VAL A 274 -7.37 -18.65 -1.83
C VAL A 274 -8.16 -19.07 -0.59
N GLU A 275 -7.68 -18.72 0.61
CA GLU A 275 -8.42 -18.91 1.86
C GLU A 275 -9.78 -18.20 1.81
N ASP A 276 -9.78 -16.93 1.41
CA ASP A 276 -10.98 -16.08 1.35
C ASP A 276 -11.97 -16.52 0.29
N ILE A 277 -11.48 -16.89 -0.91
CA ILE A 277 -12.32 -17.46 -1.97
C ILE A 277 -13.02 -18.71 -1.44
N VAL A 278 -12.27 -19.66 -0.88
CA VAL A 278 -12.83 -20.91 -0.38
C VAL A 278 -13.75 -20.68 0.82
N ASP A 279 -13.47 -19.71 1.69
CA ASP A 279 -14.36 -19.34 2.79
C ASP A 279 -15.69 -18.76 2.31
N GLY A 280 -15.67 -17.94 1.26
CA GLY A 280 -16.89 -17.46 0.62
C GLY A 280 -17.75 -18.61 0.08
N ILE A 281 -17.10 -19.60 -0.54
CA ILE A 281 -17.77 -20.77 -1.13
C ILE A 281 -18.32 -21.71 -0.05
N VAL A 282 -17.47 -22.17 0.87
CA VAL A 282 -17.85 -23.11 1.94
C VAL A 282 -18.79 -22.44 2.92
N GLY A 283 -18.63 -21.15 3.18
CA GLY A 283 -19.58 -20.36 3.93
C GLY A 283 -20.98 -20.41 3.32
N ALA A 284 -21.13 -20.34 1.99
CA ALA A 284 -22.45 -20.50 1.36
C ALA A 284 -23.06 -21.89 1.63
N VAL A 285 -22.24 -22.94 1.70
CA VAL A 285 -22.66 -24.30 2.05
C VAL A 285 -23.08 -24.35 3.52
N GLU A 286 -22.24 -23.93 4.47
CA GLU A 286 -22.47 -24.03 5.91
C GLU A 286 -23.66 -23.20 6.43
N ALA A 287 -24.06 -22.13 5.70
CA ALA A 287 -25.28 -21.36 5.98
C ALA A 287 -26.56 -22.23 6.06
N ARG A 288 -26.48 -23.47 5.56
CA ARG A 288 -27.57 -24.45 5.50
C ARG A 288 -28.06 -24.97 6.84
N MET A 289 -27.33 -24.84 7.95
CA MET A 289 -27.70 -25.54 9.19
C MET A 289 -28.72 -24.74 9.99
N PRO A 290 -30.03 -25.06 9.93
CA PRO A 290 -30.99 -24.49 10.84
C PRO A 290 -30.79 -25.19 12.19
N THR A 291 -31.13 -24.50 13.27
CA THR A 291 -31.34 -25.23 14.53
C THR A 291 -32.69 -25.95 14.46
N PRO A 292 -32.80 -27.17 15.01
CA PRO A 292 -34.11 -27.80 15.17
C PRO A 292 -34.94 -26.95 16.14
N GLY A 293 -35.86 -26.15 15.61
CA GLY A 293 -36.76 -25.32 16.41
C GLY A 293 -37.98 -24.87 15.60
N GLY A 294 -39.13 -25.52 15.84
CA GLY A 294 -40.48 -25.11 15.42
C GLY A 294 -40.75 -25.03 13.91
N ASP A 295 -41.54 -26.00 13.41
CA ASP A 295 -42.20 -26.23 12.09
C ASP A 295 -41.91 -25.38 10.83
N VAL A 296 -41.49 -24.12 10.90
CA VAL A 296 -41.43 -23.20 9.77
C VAL A 296 -40.02 -23.08 9.17
N LEU A 297 -38.97 -23.12 10.00
CA LEU A 297 -37.56 -23.15 9.55
C LEU A 297 -36.96 -24.56 9.63
N ALA A 298 -37.79 -25.55 9.94
CA ALA A 298 -37.38 -26.94 10.01
C ALA A 298 -36.98 -27.44 8.62
N PRO A 299 -35.88 -28.19 8.49
CA PRO A 299 -35.49 -28.74 7.22
C PRO A 299 -36.50 -29.79 6.72
N HIS A 300 -36.93 -29.69 5.47
CA HIS A 300 -37.75 -30.72 4.80
C HIS A 300 -36.88 -31.80 4.18
N ASN A 301 -37.47 -32.98 4.03
CA ASN A 301 -36.90 -34.08 3.25
C ASN A 301 -37.27 -33.88 1.79
N GLY A 302 -36.30 -34.03 0.89
CA GLY A 302 -36.53 -33.82 -0.53
C GLY A 302 -35.43 -33.00 -1.20
N PRO A 303 -35.64 -32.65 -2.48
CA PRO A 303 -34.72 -31.83 -3.24
C PRO A 303 -34.87 -30.34 -2.90
N ASP A 304 -33.74 -29.64 -2.96
CA ASP A 304 -33.58 -28.22 -2.75
C ASP A 304 -32.73 -27.61 -3.85
N ALA A 305 -33.04 -26.37 -4.22
CA ALA A 305 -32.14 -25.54 -5.00
C ALA A 305 -31.86 -24.24 -4.25
N TRP A 306 -30.65 -23.71 -4.42
CA TRP A 306 -30.25 -22.47 -3.79
C TRP A 306 -29.26 -21.68 -4.63
N ILE A 307 -29.22 -20.38 -4.36
CA ILE A 307 -28.24 -19.45 -4.89
C ILE A 307 -27.72 -18.59 -3.75
N SER A 308 -26.43 -18.27 -3.76
CA SER A 308 -25.78 -17.42 -2.78
C SER A 308 -24.82 -16.46 -3.45
N THR A 309 -24.74 -15.26 -2.90
CA THR A 309 -23.69 -14.30 -3.17
C THR A 309 -22.79 -14.19 -1.94
N PHE A 310 -21.52 -13.94 -2.16
CA PHE A 310 -20.57 -13.65 -1.09
C PHE A 310 -19.61 -12.53 -1.52
N GLY A 311 -19.03 -11.87 -0.54
CA GLY A 311 -17.94 -10.93 -0.76
C GLY A 311 -17.06 -10.82 0.48
N ALA A 312 -15.82 -10.44 0.26
CA ALA A 312 -14.87 -10.19 1.33
C ALA A 312 -13.99 -9.01 0.99
N ILE A 313 -13.62 -8.28 2.04
CA ILE A 313 -12.58 -7.25 2.00
C ILE A 313 -11.55 -7.57 3.08
N ARG A 314 -10.28 -7.40 2.73
CA ARG A 314 -9.13 -7.58 3.62
C ARG A 314 -8.25 -6.33 3.55
N SER A 315 -7.73 -5.92 4.70
CA SER A 315 -6.64 -4.96 4.83
C SER A 315 -5.58 -5.60 5.72
N GLN A 316 -4.38 -5.83 5.21
CA GLN A 316 -3.31 -6.48 5.95
C GLN A 316 -2.06 -5.59 6.01
N GLY A 317 -1.58 -5.35 7.23
CA GLY A 317 -0.35 -4.58 7.42
C GLY A 317 0.91 -5.34 6.99
N GLY A 318 1.97 -4.59 6.68
CA GLY A 318 3.27 -5.17 6.32
C GLY A 318 3.90 -6.03 7.44
N SER A 319 4.75 -6.97 7.05
CA SER A 319 5.44 -7.89 7.96
C SER A 319 6.84 -8.23 7.44
N GLY A 320 7.87 -7.82 8.19
CA GLY A 320 9.26 -8.08 7.80
C GLY A 320 9.63 -7.38 6.49
N ALA A 321 10.02 -8.17 5.49
CA ALA A 321 10.43 -7.66 4.18
C ALA A 321 9.25 -7.32 3.24
N SER A 322 8.03 -7.76 3.59
CA SER A 322 6.82 -7.57 2.79
C SER A 322 6.05 -6.33 3.24
N ALA A 323 5.65 -5.50 2.28
CA ALA A 323 4.67 -4.43 2.45
C ALA A 323 3.26 -4.97 2.77
N GLY A 324 2.37 -4.08 3.21
CA GLY A 324 0.96 -4.40 3.37
C GLY A 324 0.25 -4.54 2.02
N PHE A 325 -0.97 -5.05 2.07
CA PHE A 325 -1.84 -5.17 0.90
C PHE A 325 -3.31 -5.16 1.33
N SER A 326 -4.16 -4.87 0.36
CA SER A 326 -5.60 -4.97 0.48
C SER A 326 -6.17 -5.90 -0.58
N GLU A 327 -7.32 -6.49 -0.28
CA GLU A 327 -8.02 -7.39 -1.20
C GLU A 327 -9.51 -7.11 -1.15
N ALA A 328 -10.14 -7.16 -2.32
CA ALA A 328 -11.59 -7.11 -2.44
C ALA A 328 -12.05 -8.21 -3.42
N LEU A 329 -12.98 -9.04 -2.99
CA LEU A 329 -13.54 -10.10 -3.81
C LEU A 329 -15.05 -10.22 -3.66
N GLY A 330 -15.67 -10.74 -4.71
CA GLY A 330 -17.08 -11.06 -4.76
C GLY A 330 -17.34 -12.28 -5.63
N GLY A 331 -18.39 -13.02 -5.30
CA GLY A 331 -18.75 -14.22 -6.05
C GLY A 331 -20.21 -14.60 -5.94
N VAL A 332 -20.61 -15.47 -6.86
CA VAL A 332 -21.93 -16.08 -6.91
C VAL A 332 -21.76 -17.58 -7.03
N VAL A 333 -22.52 -18.32 -6.24
CA VAL A 333 -22.54 -19.78 -6.24
C VAL A 333 -23.99 -20.25 -6.20
N ALA A 334 -24.30 -21.26 -6.99
CA ALA A 334 -25.58 -21.93 -6.99
C ALA A 334 -25.38 -23.42 -6.77
N GLY A 335 -26.38 -24.08 -6.19
CA GLY A 335 -26.31 -25.49 -5.92
C GLY A 335 -27.67 -26.16 -5.84
N ALA A 336 -27.62 -27.48 -5.90
CA ALA A 336 -28.76 -28.36 -5.69
C ALA A 336 -28.38 -29.39 -4.64
N GLU A 337 -29.30 -29.66 -3.72
CA GLU A 337 -29.09 -30.60 -2.63
C GLU A 337 -30.31 -31.48 -2.40
N ARG A 338 -30.10 -32.61 -1.72
CA ARG A 338 -31.18 -33.52 -1.34
C ARG A 338 -30.96 -33.97 0.09
N ARG A 339 -32.01 -33.85 0.90
CA ARG A 339 -32.06 -34.39 2.26
C ARG A 339 -32.80 -35.73 2.29
N SER A 340 -32.18 -36.74 2.89
CA SER A 340 -32.77 -38.04 3.17
C SER A 340 -33.39 -38.06 4.56
N GLY A 341 -34.42 -38.89 4.76
CA GLY A 341 -35.06 -39.08 6.07
C GLY A 341 -34.13 -39.68 7.14
N ASP A 342 -33.01 -40.28 6.72
CA ASP A 342 -32.01 -40.90 7.60
C ASP A 342 -30.95 -39.89 8.12
N GLY A 343 -31.19 -38.59 7.97
CA GLY A 343 -30.29 -37.52 8.44
C GLY A 343 -29.16 -37.13 7.48
N PHE A 344 -29.02 -37.82 6.35
CA PHE A 344 -28.02 -37.48 5.32
C PHE A 344 -28.50 -36.34 4.41
N LEU A 345 -27.56 -35.48 4.01
CA LEU A 345 -27.75 -34.42 3.03
C LEU A 345 -26.59 -34.43 2.05
N GLY A 346 -26.87 -34.53 0.76
CA GLY A 346 -25.84 -34.46 -0.29
C GLY A 346 -26.17 -33.36 -1.29
N GLY A 347 -25.16 -32.67 -1.80
CA GLY A 347 -25.37 -31.63 -2.81
C GLY A 347 -24.14 -31.34 -3.64
N VAL A 348 -24.39 -30.60 -4.72
CA VAL A 348 -23.39 -30.13 -5.67
C VAL A 348 -23.52 -28.62 -5.83
N LEU A 349 -22.42 -27.96 -6.14
CA LEU A 349 -22.35 -26.53 -6.35
C LEU A 349 -21.51 -26.16 -7.57
N LEU A 350 -21.82 -25.01 -8.16
CA LEU A 350 -21.02 -24.34 -9.17
C LEU A 350 -21.09 -22.83 -8.97
N GLY A 351 -20.02 -22.12 -9.30
CA GLY A 351 -20.00 -20.68 -9.16
C GLY A 351 -18.81 -20.02 -9.83
N GLY A 352 -18.78 -18.70 -9.70
CA GLY A 352 -17.69 -17.86 -10.15
C GLY A 352 -17.38 -16.77 -9.13
N ALA A 353 -16.13 -16.36 -9.09
CA ALA A 353 -15.64 -15.29 -8.24
C ALA A 353 -14.74 -14.36 -9.04
N ALA A 354 -14.68 -13.10 -8.63
CA ALA A 354 -13.72 -12.14 -9.13
C ALA A 354 -13.28 -11.22 -7.99
N GLY A 355 -12.07 -10.69 -8.09
CA GLY A 355 -11.53 -9.77 -7.11
C GLY A 355 -10.26 -9.10 -7.59
N SER A 356 -9.69 -8.28 -6.72
CA SER A 356 -8.38 -7.68 -6.89
C SER A 356 -7.61 -7.70 -5.59
N THR A 357 -6.29 -7.86 -5.72
CA THR A 357 -5.30 -7.62 -4.68
C THR A 357 -4.46 -6.41 -5.07
N GLU A 358 -4.33 -5.46 -4.15
CA GLU A 358 -3.53 -4.25 -4.31
C GLU A 358 -2.48 -4.21 -3.20
N VAL A 359 -1.20 -4.21 -3.58
CA VAL A 359 -0.08 -4.02 -2.66
C VAL A 359 0.10 -2.52 -2.40
N ASP A 360 0.44 -2.15 -1.16
CA ASP A 360 0.69 -0.76 -0.76
C ASP A 360 1.64 -0.02 -1.73
N ASP A 361 1.53 1.31 -1.76
CA ASP A 361 2.30 2.22 -2.63
C ASP A 361 2.22 1.91 -4.13
N ASP A 362 1.09 1.33 -4.57
CA ASP A 362 0.83 0.89 -5.94
C ASP A 362 1.91 -0.06 -6.48
N ALA A 363 2.54 -0.86 -5.61
CA ALA A 363 3.66 -1.71 -6.00
C ALA A 363 3.25 -2.80 -7.00
N GLN A 364 2.05 -3.36 -6.82
CA GLN A 364 1.48 -4.38 -7.69
C GLN A 364 -0.04 -4.48 -7.53
N GLU A 365 -0.73 -4.65 -8.65
CA GLU A 365 -2.15 -5.01 -8.72
C GLU A 365 -2.26 -6.41 -9.35
N ILE A 366 -3.10 -7.26 -8.78
CA ILE A 366 -3.43 -8.57 -9.34
C ILE A 366 -4.94 -8.70 -9.40
N VAL A 367 -5.49 -8.89 -10.59
CA VAL A 367 -6.92 -9.11 -10.80
C VAL A 367 -7.18 -10.61 -10.94
N HIS A 368 -8.06 -11.11 -10.07
CA HIS A 368 -8.41 -12.53 -9.95
C HIS A 368 -9.76 -12.79 -10.61
N ARG A 369 -9.87 -13.85 -11.41
CA ARG A 369 -11.16 -14.36 -11.91
C ARG A 369 -11.18 -15.87 -11.83
N GLY A 370 -12.20 -16.44 -11.21
CA GLY A 370 -12.29 -17.87 -11.02
C GLY A 370 -13.64 -18.46 -11.35
N VAL A 371 -13.63 -19.72 -11.76
CA VAL A 371 -14.81 -20.58 -11.78
C VAL A 371 -14.51 -21.83 -10.97
N PHE A 372 -15.51 -22.31 -10.23
CA PHE A 372 -15.34 -23.43 -9.33
C PHE A 372 -16.57 -24.31 -9.31
N ALA A 373 -16.35 -25.55 -8.91
CA ALA A 373 -17.40 -26.53 -8.69
C ALA A 373 -17.03 -27.38 -7.46
N GLY A 374 -18.03 -28.01 -6.87
CA GLY A 374 -17.79 -28.82 -5.69
C GLY A 374 -18.97 -29.70 -5.33
N GLY A 375 -18.73 -30.52 -4.32
CA GLY A 375 -19.74 -31.38 -3.72
C GLY A 375 -19.59 -31.39 -2.22
N TYR A 376 -20.68 -31.73 -1.54
CA TYR A 376 -20.69 -31.83 -0.08
C TYR A 376 -21.62 -32.94 0.39
N LEU A 377 -21.30 -33.48 1.55
CA LEU A 377 -22.06 -34.47 2.28
C LEU A 377 -22.18 -34.02 3.74
N GLY A 378 -23.40 -33.98 4.24
CA GLY A 378 -23.73 -33.71 5.62
C GLY A 378 -24.44 -34.90 6.25
N TYR A 379 -24.24 -35.09 7.54
CA TYR A 379 -25.00 -35.99 8.39
C TYR A 379 -25.49 -35.23 9.61
N ASP A 380 -26.79 -35.28 9.87
CA ASP A 380 -27.43 -34.65 11.02
C ASP A 380 -28.09 -35.72 11.90
N GLY A 381 -27.46 -36.03 13.03
CA GLY A 381 -27.99 -36.93 14.06
C GLY A 381 -28.79 -36.20 15.15
N GLY A 382 -29.26 -34.97 14.87
CA GLY A 382 -29.97 -34.11 15.81
C GLY A 382 -29.02 -33.39 16.78
N ALA A 383 -28.47 -34.12 17.76
CA ALA A 383 -27.56 -33.56 18.76
C ALA A 383 -26.14 -33.33 18.23
N ARG A 384 -25.76 -34.04 17.17
CA ARG A 384 -24.43 -33.97 16.54
C ARG A 384 -24.59 -33.89 15.04
N PHE A 385 -23.67 -33.19 14.39
CA PHE A 385 -23.60 -33.16 12.94
C PHE A 385 -22.17 -33.29 12.46
N ALA A 386 -22.03 -33.76 11.23
CA ALA A 386 -20.77 -33.82 10.50
C ALA A 386 -21.01 -33.35 9.07
N GLU A 387 -20.02 -32.66 8.50
CA GLU A 387 -20.03 -32.17 7.14
C GLU A 387 -18.66 -32.42 6.51
N ALA A 388 -18.67 -32.89 5.27
CA ALA A 388 -17.50 -32.95 4.42
C ALA A 388 -17.83 -32.20 3.13
N ALA A 389 -16.89 -31.37 2.66
CA ALA A 389 -17.00 -30.67 1.41
C ALA A 389 -15.70 -30.80 0.62
N PHE A 390 -15.83 -30.77 -0.70
CA PHE A 390 -14.72 -30.72 -1.63
C PHE A 390 -15.05 -29.70 -2.70
N VAL A 391 -14.18 -28.70 -2.85
CA VAL A 391 -14.28 -27.67 -3.88
C VAL A 391 -13.01 -27.70 -4.72
N ALA A 392 -13.17 -27.57 -6.03
CA ALA A 392 -12.08 -27.36 -6.96
C ALA A 392 -12.41 -26.20 -7.90
N GLY A 393 -11.41 -25.45 -8.32
CA GLY A 393 -11.62 -24.36 -9.25
C GLY A 393 -10.37 -23.98 -10.02
N VAL A 394 -10.59 -23.21 -11.07
CA VAL A 394 -9.53 -22.58 -11.87
C VAL A 394 -9.57 -21.08 -11.65
N LEU A 395 -8.41 -20.47 -11.63
CA LEU A 395 -8.19 -19.03 -11.48
C LEU A 395 -7.43 -18.53 -12.69
N GLN A 396 -7.84 -17.37 -13.20
CA GLN A 396 -7.10 -16.57 -14.14
C GLN A 396 -6.63 -15.32 -13.41
N GLU A 397 -5.33 -15.06 -13.53
CA GLU A 397 -4.59 -14.04 -12.82
C GLU A 397 -4.04 -13.04 -13.83
N ARG A 398 -4.33 -11.75 -13.64
CA ARG A 398 -3.74 -10.67 -14.42
C ARG A 398 -2.97 -9.75 -13.50
N SER A 399 -1.65 -9.74 -13.65
CA SER A 399 -0.75 -8.96 -12.81
C SER A 399 -0.25 -7.71 -13.53
N ARG A 400 -0.17 -6.61 -12.79
CA ARG A 400 0.48 -5.35 -13.16
C ARG A 400 1.39 -4.91 -12.03
N ARG A 401 2.69 -4.96 -12.26
CA ARG A 401 3.71 -4.61 -11.26
C ARG A 401 4.40 -3.31 -11.66
N ARG A 402 4.43 -2.35 -10.73
CA ARG A 402 5.06 -1.05 -10.93
C ARG A 402 6.56 -1.17 -10.70
N VAL A 403 7.37 -0.97 -11.73
CA VAL A 403 8.84 -1.09 -11.66
C VAL A 403 9.45 0.31 -11.74
N ALA A 404 10.08 0.78 -10.67
CA ALA A 404 10.79 2.05 -10.72
C ALA A 404 12.09 1.91 -11.52
N ASN A 405 12.23 2.67 -12.60
CA ASN A 405 13.39 2.62 -13.50
C ASN A 405 13.84 4.05 -13.82
N ASN A 406 15.03 4.42 -13.36
CA ASN A 406 15.49 5.80 -13.49
C ASN A 406 15.94 6.22 -14.90
N LEU A 407 16.05 5.26 -15.81
CA LEU A 407 16.31 5.52 -17.23
C LEU A 407 15.01 5.57 -18.06
N ALA A 408 13.88 5.18 -17.48
CA ALA A 408 12.58 5.24 -18.13
C ALA A 408 11.96 6.64 -18.02
N LEU A 409 11.18 7.01 -19.03
CA LEU A 409 10.35 8.22 -18.99
C LEU A 409 9.26 8.06 -17.91
N GLY A 410 9.09 9.08 -17.08
CA GLY A 410 8.25 9.05 -15.88
C GLY A 410 8.88 8.33 -14.68
N GLY A 411 10.09 7.79 -14.83
CA GLY A 411 10.83 7.10 -13.77
C GLY A 411 10.25 5.75 -13.32
N VAL A 412 9.25 5.25 -14.07
CA VAL A 412 8.54 4.02 -13.77
C VAL A 412 8.12 3.32 -15.06
N GLU A 413 8.07 2.00 -15.01
CA GLU A 413 7.54 1.12 -16.03
C GLU A 413 6.50 0.20 -15.41
N THR A 414 5.82 -0.60 -16.24
CA THR A 414 4.81 -1.55 -15.76
C THR A 414 5.06 -2.92 -16.38
N ALA A 415 5.53 -3.84 -15.55
CA ALA A 415 5.63 -5.25 -15.90
C ALA A 415 4.24 -5.88 -15.85
N ARG A 416 3.89 -6.69 -16.86
CA ARG A 416 2.55 -7.30 -16.98
C ARG A 416 2.67 -8.79 -17.28
N ALA A 417 1.85 -9.59 -16.61
CA ALA A 417 1.70 -11.02 -16.89
C ALA A 417 0.25 -11.46 -16.74
N ASP A 418 -0.17 -12.42 -17.57
CA ASP A 418 -1.40 -13.17 -17.41
C ASP A 418 -1.01 -14.64 -17.14
N PHE A 419 -1.53 -15.26 -16.08
CA PHE A 419 -1.24 -16.65 -15.71
C PHE A 419 -2.48 -17.34 -15.12
N ASN A 420 -2.44 -18.67 -15.00
CA ASN A 420 -3.56 -19.42 -14.45
C ASN A 420 -3.16 -20.16 -13.17
N GLY A 421 -4.17 -20.58 -12.43
CA GLY A 421 -4.01 -21.47 -11.29
C GLY A 421 -5.16 -22.45 -11.15
N VAL A 422 -4.91 -23.50 -10.38
CA VAL A 422 -5.92 -24.48 -9.97
C VAL A 422 -5.89 -24.57 -8.45
N PHE A 423 -7.05 -24.52 -7.81
CA PHE A 423 -7.14 -24.77 -6.38
C PHE A 423 -8.01 -25.99 -6.06
N LEU A 424 -7.63 -26.71 -5.01
CA LEU A 424 -8.38 -27.83 -4.45
C LEU A 424 -8.55 -27.59 -2.94
N SER A 425 -9.76 -27.81 -2.42
CA SER A 425 -10.05 -27.66 -1.00
C SER A 425 -10.98 -28.73 -0.45
N PRO A 426 -10.43 -29.80 0.14
CA PRO A 426 -11.18 -30.66 1.05
C PRO A 426 -11.34 -30.00 2.44
N SER A 427 -12.54 -30.12 3.01
CA SER A 427 -12.82 -29.69 4.37
C SER A 427 -13.78 -30.61 5.10
N VAL A 428 -13.63 -30.69 6.42
CA VAL A 428 -14.53 -31.41 7.32
C VAL A 428 -14.92 -30.52 8.49
N THR A 429 -16.21 -30.44 8.78
CA THR A 429 -16.77 -29.71 9.93
C THR A 429 -17.51 -30.68 10.84
N LEU A 430 -17.20 -30.64 12.13
CA LEU A 430 -17.85 -31.44 13.17
C LEU A 430 -18.46 -30.50 14.20
N GLY A 431 -19.65 -30.81 14.70
CA GLY A 431 -20.25 -29.99 15.75
C GLY A 431 -21.34 -30.69 16.53
N THR A 432 -21.77 -30.01 17.58
CA THR A 432 -22.83 -30.48 18.48
C THR A 432 -23.84 -29.37 18.73
N ARG A 433 -25.05 -29.74 19.14
CA ARG A 433 -26.10 -28.79 19.50
C ARG A 433 -26.47 -28.96 20.96
N MET A 434 -26.39 -27.88 21.71
CA MET A 434 -26.63 -27.84 23.15
C MET A 434 -27.75 -26.82 23.43
N PRO A 435 -28.96 -27.27 23.83
CA PRO A 435 -30.01 -26.38 24.27
C PRO A 435 -29.54 -25.55 25.48
N VAL A 436 -29.76 -24.25 25.44
CA VAL A 436 -29.46 -23.30 26.52
C VAL A 436 -30.65 -22.37 26.72
N MET A 437 -30.67 -21.60 27.81
CA MET A 437 -31.81 -20.71 28.12
C MET A 437 -32.11 -19.70 26.99
N ALA A 438 -31.07 -19.20 26.33
CA ALA A 438 -31.19 -18.19 25.26
C ALA A 438 -31.51 -18.77 23.87
N GLY A 439 -31.52 -20.09 23.69
CA GLY A 439 -31.67 -20.75 22.39
C GLY A 439 -30.85 -22.03 22.29
N THR A 440 -30.10 -22.20 21.20
CA THR A 440 -29.22 -23.37 21.00
C THR A 440 -27.79 -22.92 20.77
N LEU A 441 -26.89 -23.39 21.63
CA LEU A 441 -25.44 -23.22 21.47
C LEU A 441 -24.88 -24.34 20.60
N ILE A 442 -24.09 -23.96 19.60
CA ILE A 442 -23.54 -24.84 18.57
C ILE A 442 -22.03 -24.67 18.53
N PRO A 443 -21.28 -25.42 19.37
CA PRO A 443 -19.84 -25.53 19.20
C PRO A 443 -19.51 -26.40 17.99
N SER A 444 -18.54 -25.94 17.20
CA SER A 444 -18.06 -26.64 15.99
C SER A 444 -16.57 -26.46 15.77
N LEU A 445 -15.97 -27.45 15.11
CA LEU A 445 -14.59 -27.47 14.66
C LEU A 445 -14.58 -27.81 13.17
N ARG A 446 -13.97 -26.93 12.36
CA ARG A 446 -13.70 -27.17 10.95
C ARG A 446 -12.21 -27.36 10.73
N LEU A 447 -11.86 -28.38 9.95
CA LEU A 447 -10.51 -28.61 9.45
C LEU A 447 -10.55 -28.50 7.93
N ARG A 448 -9.66 -27.70 7.36
CA ARG A 448 -9.57 -27.47 5.92
C ARG A 448 -8.13 -27.52 5.47
N TYR A 449 -7.93 -28.14 4.31
CA TYR A 449 -6.69 -28.03 3.56
C TYR A 449 -7.01 -27.39 2.21
N VAL A 450 -6.13 -26.51 1.75
CA VAL A 450 -6.22 -25.85 0.45
C VAL A 450 -4.85 -25.98 -0.21
N VAL A 451 -4.83 -26.42 -1.45
CA VAL A 451 -3.66 -26.31 -2.32
C VAL A 451 -4.02 -25.44 -3.51
N LEU A 452 -3.16 -24.47 -3.82
CA LEU A 452 -3.22 -23.62 -5.00
C LEU A 452 -1.96 -23.87 -5.82
N ILE A 453 -2.15 -24.37 -7.04
CA ILE A 453 -1.09 -24.66 -8.02
C ILE A 453 -1.14 -23.53 -9.04
N LEU A 454 -0.06 -22.76 -9.17
CA LEU A 454 0.06 -21.66 -10.12
C LEU A 454 1.02 -22.04 -11.24
N ASP A 455 0.62 -21.77 -12.48
CA ASP A 455 1.44 -21.99 -13.67
C ASP A 455 2.67 -21.05 -13.67
N ASP A 456 3.71 -21.44 -14.42
CA ASP A 456 4.81 -20.53 -14.74
C ASP A 456 4.33 -19.37 -15.61
N TYR A 457 5.03 -18.24 -15.51
CA TYR A 457 4.72 -17.07 -16.34
C TYR A 457 5.94 -16.19 -16.57
N SER A 458 5.86 -15.36 -17.61
CA SER A 458 6.86 -14.33 -17.89
C SER A 458 6.17 -12.98 -18.03
N GLU A 459 6.71 -11.98 -17.36
CA GLU A 459 6.26 -10.61 -17.47
C GLU A 459 6.77 -9.96 -18.77
N THR A 460 6.08 -8.91 -19.18
CA THR A 460 6.46 -8.05 -20.31
C THR A 460 6.21 -6.57 -19.99
N GLY A 461 7.03 -5.70 -20.58
CA GLY A 461 6.77 -4.25 -20.63
C GLY A 461 7.59 -3.40 -19.66
N SER A 462 8.64 -3.96 -19.04
CA SER A 462 9.62 -3.23 -18.25
C SER A 462 11.03 -3.83 -18.41
N ASP A 463 12.06 -3.07 -18.07
CA ASP A 463 13.42 -3.62 -17.99
C ASP A 463 13.61 -4.56 -16.79
N GLY A 464 12.65 -4.60 -15.87
CA GLY A 464 12.66 -5.44 -14.67
C GLY A 464 11.75 -6.65 -14.75
N ASP A 465 11.38 -7.11 -15.95
CA ASP A 465 10.48 -8.24 -16.16
C ASP A 465 11.01 -9.52 -15.51
N LEU A 466 10.11 -10.25 -14.83
CA LEU A 466 10.39 -11.54 -14.21
C LEU A 466 9.91 -12.69 -15.08
N ALA A 467 10.70 -13.77 -15.13
CA ALA A 467 10.22 -15.09 -15.51
C ALA A 467 10.09 -15.92 -14.23
N VAL A 468 8.86 -16.24 -13.83
CA VAL A 468 8.55 -16.92 -12.57
C VAL A 468 8.15 -18.36 -12.85
N SER A 469 8.79 -19.31 -12.17
CA SER A 469 8.45 -20.72 -12.26
C SER A 469 7.10 -21.02 -11.60
N GLY A 470 6.44 -22.08 -12.06
CA GLY A 470 5.23 -22.60 -11.42
C GLY A 470 5.47 -22.95 -9.96
N ARG A 471 4.46 -22.76 -9.12
CA ARG A 471 4.58 -22.93 -7.66
C ARG A 471 3.28 -23.39 -7.02
N ASP A 472 3.45 -24.04 -5.87
CA ASP A 472 2.34 -24.50 -5.04
C ASP A 472 2.26 -23.68 -3.74
N VAL A 473 1.04 -23.36 -3.33
CA VAL A 473 0.73 -22.70 -2.06
C VAL A 473 -0.20 -23.60 -1.27
N ASN A 474 0.24 -23.97 -0.08
CA ASN A 474 -0.46 -24.90 0.82
C ASN A 474 -0.97 -24.13 2.04
N VAL A 475 -2.26 -24.27 2.32
CA VAL A 475 -2.91 -23.67 3.48
C VAL A 475 -3.65 -24.73 4.26
N PHE A 476 -3.35 -24.84 5.55
CA PHE A 476 -4.11 -25.64 6.49
C PHE A 476 -4.80 -24.73 7.50
N GLU A 477 -6.07 -24.96 7.75
CA GLU A 477 -6.85 -24.20 8.71
C GLU A 477 -7.57 -25.12 9.68
N ALA A 478 -7.53 -24.74 10.96
CA ALA A 478 -8.44 -25.20 11.98
C ALA A 478 -9.29 -24.04 12.50
N ARG A 479 -10.61 -24.11 12.36
CA ARG A 479 -11.56 -23.11 12.84
C ARG A 479 -12.40 -23.66 13.97
N GLY A 480 -12.27 -23.07 15.15
CA GLY A 480 -13.15 -23.30 16.28
C GLY A 480 -14.22 -22.21 16.34
N GLN A 481 -15.50 -22.59 16.30
CA GLN A 481 -16.61 -21.64 16.29
C GLN A 481 -17.66 -21.99 17.34
N LEU A 482 -18.13 -20.97 18.05
CA LEU A 482 -19.34 -21.00 18.88
C LEU A 482 -20.42 -20.18 18.18
N ALA A 483 -21.52 -20.83 17.81
CA ALA A 483 -22.70 -20.16 17.28
C ALA A 483 -23.86 -20.29 18.27
N LEU A 484 -24.49 -19.18 18.62
CA LEU A 484 -25.69 -19.13 19.46
C LEU A 484 -26.88 -18.75 18.57
N ALA A 485 -27.68 -19.74 18.21
CA ALA A 485 -28.94 -19.52 17.52
C ALA A 485 -29.99 -19.12 18.56
N LEU A 486 -30.47 -17.88 18.48
CA LEU A 486 -31.51 -17.37 19.37
C LEU A 486 -32.86 -18.03 19.06
N ALA A 487 -33.76 -17.99 20.04
CA ALA A 487 -35.12 -18.45 19.84
C ALA A 487 -35.77 -17.75 18.63
N PRO A 488 -36.42 -18.49 17.70
CA PRO A 488 -37.08 -17.89 16.55
C PRO A 488 -38.15 -16.87 16.97
N VAL A 489 -38.19 -15.74 16.28
CA VAL A 489 -39.24 -14.74 16.44
C VAL A 489 -40.26 -14.97 15.33
N SER A 490 -41.51 -15.23 15.72
CA SER A 490 -42.61 -15.47 14.78
C SER A 490 -43.65 -14.36 14.88
N THR A 491 -44.03 -13.81 13.73
CA THR A 491 -45.17 -12.93 13.51
C THR A 491 -46.22 -13.68 12.69
N PRO A 492 -47.48 -13.22 12.60
CA PRO A 492 -48.52 -13.91 11.83
C PRO A 492 -48.19 -14.18 10.34
N SER A 493 -47.19 -13.48 9.78
CA SER A 493 -46.82 -13.57 8.36
C SER A 493 -45.36 -13.97 8.11
N GLN A 494 -44.50 -13.96 9.12
CA GLN A 494 -43.04 -14.18 8.96
C GLN A 494 -42.41 -14.77 10.21
N THR A 495 -41.50 -15.72 10.01
CA THR A 495 -40.61 -16.25 11.06
C THR A 495 -39.17 -15.94 10.68
N TRP A 496 -38.39 -15.44 11.65
CA TRP A 496 -36.95 -15.28 11.50
C TRP A 496 -36.17 -15.78 12.71
N GLN A 497 -34.91 -16.14 12.49
CA GLN A 497 -33.96 -16.56 13.50
C GLN A 497 -32.65 -15.81 13.33
N THR A 498 -32.11 -15.33 14.44
CA THR A 498 -30.79 -14.70 14.50
C THR A 498 -29.79 -15.67 15.13
N THR A 499 -28.61 -15.78 14.52
CA THR A 499 -27.49 -16.55 15.06
C THR A 499 -26.31 -15.62 15.28
N LEU A 500 -25.81 -15.58 16.52
CA LEU A 500 -24.58 -14.87 16.85
C LEU A 500 -23.42 -15.84 16.80
N ARG A 501 -22.29 -15.47 16.19
CA ARG A 501 -21.11 -16.33 16.08
C ARG A 501 -19.85 -15.64 16.54
N ALA A 502 -18.98 -16.40 17.20
CA ALA A 502 -17.64 -15.99 17.54
C ALA A 502 -16.71 -17.20 17.48
N GLY A 503 -15.45 -16.97 17.20
CA GLY A 503 -14.49 -18.06 17.09
C GLY A 503 -13.07 -17.63 16.82
N ILE A 504 -12.25 -18.63 16.57
CA ILE A 504 -10.82 -18.50 16.31
C ILE A 504 -10.47 -19.39 15.12
N ASP A 505 -9.72 -18.85 14.18
CA ASP A 505 -9.05 -19.57 13.11
C ASP A 505 -7.55 -19.70 13.45
N ALA A 506 -7.00 -20.90 13.29
CA ALA A 506 -5.57 -21.17 13.31
C ALA A 506 -5.16 -21.61 11.91
N ILE A 507 -4.36 -20.79 11.24
CA ILE A 507 -3.99 -20.95 9.83
C ILE A 507 -2.49 -21.20 9.78
N ALA A 508 -2.09 -22.29 9.13
CA ALA A 508 -0.71 -22.61 8.81
C ALA A 508 -0.56 -22.57 7.29
N GLN A 509 0.40 -21.79 6.80
CA GLN A 509 0.67 -21.65 5.38
C GLN A 509 2.12 -22.05 5.08
N ASP A 510 2.27 -22.79 4.00
CA ASP A 510 3.57 -23.22 3.48
C ASP A 510 3.61 -23.02 1.97
N SER A 511 4.68 -22.42 1.51
CA SER A 511 4.95 -22.20 0.10
C SER A 511 6.41 -22.57 -0.12
N ASP A 512 6.68 -23.35 -1.17
CA ASP A 512 8.04 -23.66 -1.56
C ASP A 512 8.83 -22.36 -1.87
N GLU A 513 10.16 -22.47 -1.88
CA GLU A 513 10.98 -21.37 -2.40
C GLU A 513 10.61 -21.08 -3.85
N LEU A 514 10.33 -19.80 -4.12
CA LEU A 514 9.95 -19.32 -5.43
C LEU A 514 11.22 -19.11 -6.25
N SER A 515 11.29 -19.81 -7.39
CA SER A 515 12.36 -19.65 -8.37
C SER A 515 11.91 -18.72 -9.49
N ALA A 516 12.74 -17.73 -9.83
CA ALA A 516 12.49 -16.81 -10.92
C ALA A 516 13.81 -16.37 -11.59
N THR A 517 13.71 -15.71 -12.73
CA THR A 517 14.83 -15.04 -13.39
C THR A 517 14.55 -13.54 -13.44
N LEU A 518 15.54 -12.73 -13.06
CA LEU A 518 15.53 -11.26 -13.09
C LEU A 518 16.78 -10.75 -13.79
N LEU A 519 16.64 -9.88 -14.79
CA LEU A 519 17.75 -9.41 -15.64
C LEU A 519 18.61 -10.57 -16.20
N GLY A 520 17.97 -11.70 -16.53
CA GLY A 520 18.65 -12.90 -17.03
C GLY A 520 19.43 -13.71 -15.98
N GLN A 521 19.30 -13.38 -14.69
CA GLN A 521 19.95 -14.09 -13.58
C GLN A 521 18.92 -14.81 -12.72
N ASP A 522 19.22 -16.05 -12.32
CA ASP A 522 18.33 -16.83 -11.47
C ASP A 522 18.32 -16.32 -10.02
N ILE A 523 17.13 -16.22 -9.45
CA ILE A 523 16.86 -15.84 -8.06
C ILE A 523 15.95 -16.87 -7.41
N SER A 524 16.19 -17.16 -6.14
CA SER A 524 15.32 -17.98 -5.29
C SER A 524 14.99 -17.22 -4.02
N PHE A 525 13.72 -17.20 -3.62
CA PHE A 525 13.27 -16.49 -2.42
C PHE A 525 11.97 -17.07 -1.87
N ALA A 526 11.73 -16.89 -0.57
CA ALA A 526 10.42 -17.18 0.02
C ALA A 526 9.39 -16.12 -0.43
N ALA A 527 8.18 -16.54 -0.80
CA ALA A 527 7.09 -15.64 -1.19
C ALA A 527 6.76 -14.56 -0.12
N GLY A 528 7.11 -14.80 1.14
CA GLY A 528 6.85 -13.90 2.26
C GLY A 528 5.59 -14.30 3.05
N GLY A 529 5.11 -13.40 3.90
CA GLY A 529 3.98 -13.67 4.80
C GLY A 529 4.34 -14.52 6.03
N ARG A 530 3.39 -14.66 6.96
CA ARG A 530 3.60 -15.40 8.21
C ARG A 530 3.19 -16.85 8.05
N LYS A 531 4.09 -17.78 8.39
CA LYS A 531 3.81 -19.24 8.33
C LYS A 531 2.66 -19.70 9.21
N ALA A 532 2.36 -18.98 10.29
CA ALA A 532 1.26 -19.27 11.18
C ALA A 532 0.52 -17.99 11.58
N VAL A 533 -0.80 -18.00 11.44
CA VAL A 533 -1.70 -16.89 11.75
C VAL A 533 -2.79 -17.37 12.69
N PHE A 534 -3.12 -16.54 13.68
CA PHE A 534 -4.28 -16.75 14.55
C PHE A 534 -5.23 -15.59 14.36
N ARG A 535 -6.48 -15.87 14.01
CA ARG A 535 -7.50 -14.86 13.76
C ARG A 535 -8.67 -15.06 14.71
N GLY A 536 -9.02 -14.01 15.44
CA GLY A 536 -10.28 -13.95 16.17
C GLY A 536 -11.36 -13.35 15.27
N PHE A 537 -12.58 -13.89 15.32
CA PHE A 537 -13.70 -13.36 14.55
C PHE A 537 -15.00 -13.31 15.35
N ALA A 538 -15.90 -12.42 14.92
CA ALA A 538 -17.28 -12.36 15.36
C ALA A 538 -18.19 -12.03 14.18
N GLY A 539 -19.42 -12.52 14.22
CA GLY A 539 -20.38 -12.30 13.16
C GLY A 539 -21.81 -12.53 13.62
N ALA A 540 -22.74 -12.26 12.71
CA ALA A 540 -24.15 -12.55 12.90
C ALA A 540 -24.77 -13.01 11.59
N ASP A 541 -25.73 -13.91 11.71
CA ASP A 541 -26.55 -14.41 10.62
C ASP A 541 -28.03 -14.22 10.94
N VAL A 542 -28.83 -13.96 9.93
CA VAL A 542 -30.29 -13.88 10.00
C VAL A 542 -30.86 -14.83 8.95
N ALA A 543 -31.75 -15.71 9.37
CA ALA A 543 -32.54 -16.58 8.51
C ALA A 543 -34.01 -16.14 8.59
N ALA A 544 -34.67 -15.93 7.45
CA ALA A 544 -36.08 -15.54 7.40
C ALA A 544 -36.84 -16.35 6.35
N GLU A 545 -38.06 -16.77 6.69
CA GLU A 545 -38.99 -17.32 5.71
C GLU A 545 -39.59 -16.20 4.86
N VAL A 546 -39.62 -16.40 3.54
CA VAL A 546 -40.11 -15.40 2.56
C VAL A 546 -41.38 -15.86 1.84
N GLY A 547 -41.95 -17.00 2.27
CA GLY A 547 -43.13 -17.65 1.70
C GLY A 547 -42.83 -18.62 0.56
N ALA A 548 -43.82 -19.42 0.16
CA ALA A 548 -43.73 -20.39 -0.95
C ALA A 548 -42.55 -21.39 -0.86
N GLY A 549 -42.19 -21.80 0.36
CA GLY A 549 -41.08 -22.72 0.61
C GLY A 549 -39.69 -22.09 0.42
N MET A 550 -39.60 -20.75 0.43
CA MET A 550 -38.35 -20.01 0.26
C MET A 550 -37.79 -19.49 1.59
N THR A 551 -36.47 -19.57 1.75
CA THR A 551 -35.74 -19.08 2.92
C THR A 551 -34.61 -18.17 2.46
N LEU A 552 -34.51 -16.98 3.05
CA LEU A 552 -33.41 -16.04 2.87
C LEU A 552 -32.49 -16.09 4.09
N ASN A 553 -31.20 -16.30 3.86
CA ASN A 553 -30.15 -16.23 4.86
C ASN A 553 -29.20 -15.09 4.50
N ALA A 554 -28.95 -14.17 5.42
CA ALA A 554 -27.93 -13.13 5.26
C ALA A 554 -26.99 -13.16 6.47
N GLY A 555 -25.71 -12.87 6.26
CA GLY A 555 -24.76 -12.87 7.34
C GLY A 555 -23.51 -12.06 7.05
N PHE A 556 -22.86 -11.63 8.13
CA PHE A 556 -21.57 -10.97 8.07
C PHE A 556 -20.63 -11.51 9.15
N GLU A 557 -19.34 -11.30 8.95
CA GLU A 557 -18.28 -11.55 9.93
C GLU A 557 -17.19 -10.52 9.78
N ALA A 558 -16.68 -10.07 10.92
CA ALA A 558 -15.45 -9.29 11.00
C ALA A 558 -14.43 -10.10 11.81
N GLY A 559 -13.16 -10.03 11.42
CA GLY A 559 -12.07 -10.67 12.14
C GLY A 559 -10.80 -9.83 12.13
N TYR A 560 -9.95 -10.10 13.12
CA TYR A 560 -8.62 -9.51 13.23
C TYR A 560 -7.60 -10.61 13.51
N GLY A 561 -6.55 -10.64 12.68
CA GLY A 561 -5.48 -11.63 12.71
C GLY A 561 -4.22 -11.16 13.42
N SER A 562 -3.42 -12.11 13.90
CA SER A 562 -2.11 -11.82 14.48
C SER A 562 -1.17 -11.16 13.47
N ASP A 563 -1.37 -11.44 12.18
CA ASP A 563 -0.72 -10.85 10.99
C ASP A 563 -1.13 -9.40 10.69
N ASN A 564 -1.91 -8.76 11.57
CA ASN A 564 -2.47 -7.44 11.37
C ASN A 564 -3.45 -7.38 10.18
N ALA A 565 -4.08 -8.50 9.83
CA ALA A 565 -5.17 -8.52 8.86
C ALA A 565 -6.50 -8.19 9.54
N PHE A 566 -7.17 -7.15 9.05
CA PHE A 566 -8.59 -6.91 9.30
C PHE A 566 -9.40 -7.44 8.12
N THR A 567 -10.36 -8.31 8.38
CA THR A 567 -11.20 -8.91 7.34
C THR A 567 -12.67 -8.72 7.64
N VAL A 568 -13.45 -8.39 6.61
CA VAL A 568 -14.91 -8.34 6.67
C VAL A 568 -15.47 -9.19 5.55
N ARG A 569 -16.34 -10.13 5.90
CA ARG A 569 -16.97 -11.08 4.98
C ARG A 569 -18.48 -10.93 5.05
N GLY A 570 -19.16 -10.95 3.91
CA GLY A 570 -20.61 -10.85 3.79
C GLY A 570 -21.18 -11.94 2.88
N ARG A 571 -22.38 -12.43 3.19
CA ARG A 571 -23.08 -13.42 2.36
C ARG A 571 -24.59 -13.20 2.36
N ALA A 572 -25.22 -13.59 1.27
CA ALA A 572 -26.68 -13.69 1.16
C ALA A 572 -27.06 -14.91 0.32
N ARG A 573 -27.90 -15.79 0.87
CA ARG A 573 -28.33 -17.05 0.26
C ARG A 573 -29.85 -17.12 0.22
N LEU A 574 -30.38 -17.57 -0.90
CA LEU A 574 -31.80 -17.87 -1.10
C LEU A 574 -31.95 -19.35 -1.43
N ARG A 575 -32.79 -20.06 -0.67
CA ARG A 575 -33.12 -21.48 -0.89
C ARG A 575 -34.59 -21.63 -1.26
N LYS A 576 -34.91 -22.61 -2.11
CA LYS A 576 -36.27 -23.06 -2.39
C LYS A 576 -36.40 -24.58 -2.20
N ALA A 577 -37.37 -24.96 -1.37
CA ALA A 577 -37.85 -26.32 -1.18
C ALA A 577 -38.82 -26.75 -2.30
N PHE A 578 -38.70 -28.00 -2.77
CA PHE A 578 -39.54 -28.58 -3.82
C PHE A 578 -40.32 -29.82 -3.36
#